data_AF-A0A6A6H7X4-F1
#
_entry.id   AF-A0A6A6H7X4-F1
#
_cell.length_a   1.000
_cell.length_b   1.000
_cell.length_c   1.000
_cell.angle_alpha   90.00
_cell.angle_beta   90.00
_cell.angle_gamma   90.00
#
_symmetry.space_group_name_H-M   'P 1'
#
loop_
_entity.id
_entity.type
_entity.pdbx_description
1 polymer ?
#
loop_
_entity_poly.entity_id
_entity_poly.type
_entity_poly.pdbx_seq_one_letter_code
_entity_poly.pdbx_strand_id
1 'polypeptide(L)'
;MFIDWAKRPKDSVFYVPGRYSQEPWLSNAASAWILGQQLQAPAFQRYALSQFVQNCAIVTIGPWAEIEEKAPSQSPLRRFSDHWVAWNSWLCGPGINEYTGLKAAKPRLWSKASAASDPRTLDLDHWYERCGALISRQCSHDPIVRQQEEEYKRLHNRSPPLEWGEEWERAANRRRR
;
A
#
# COMPACT_ATOMS: atom_id res chain seq x y z
N MET A 1 -17.34 -2.35 16.20
CA MET A 1 -16.46 -2.16 15.01
C MET A 1 -17.20 -2.26 13.69
N PHE A 2 -17.55 -3.46 13.20
CA PHE A 2 -18.22 -3.59 11.90
C PHE A 2 -19.56 -2.85 11.84
N ILE A 3 -20.44 -3.05 12.83
CA ILE A 3 -21.73 -2.37 12.91
C ILE A 3 -21.56 -0.84 12.93
N ASP A 4 -20.58 -0.34 13.69
CA ASP A 4 -20.33 1.11 13.80
C ASP A 4 -19.83 1.69 12.49
N TRP A 5 -18.93 0.97 11.79
CA TRP A 5 -18.50 1.35 10.45
C TRP A 5 -19.65 1.26 9.45
N ALA A 6 -20.51 0.23 9.50
CA ALA A 6 -21.64 0.08 8.59
C ALA A 6 -22.67 1.21 8.74
N LYS A 7 -22.86 1.73 9.97
CA LYS A 7 -23.71 2.90 10.22
C LYS A 7 -23.11 4.20 9.66
N ARG A 8 -21.79 4.31 9.62
CA ARG A 8 -21.05 5.50 9.16
C ARG A 8 -19.78 5.07 8.41
N PRO A 9 -19.90 4.65 7.14
CA PRO A 9 -18.77 4.16 6.38
C PRO A 9 -17.69 5.23 6.30
N LYS A 10 -16.45 4.81 6.53
CA LYS A 10 -15.26 5.65 6.38
C LYS A 10 -14.40 5.09 5.27
N ASP A 11 -13.79 6.01 4.53
CA ASP A 11 -12.82 5.67 3.49
C ASP A 11 -11.50 5.18 4.09
N SER A 12 -10.81 4.35 3.31
CA SER A 12 -9.45 3.90 3.63
C SER A 12 -8.50 5.08 3.77
N VAL A 13 -7.57 4.97 4.72
CA VAL A 13 -6.54 6.00 4.95
C VAL A 13 -5.23 5.63 4.27
N PHE A 14 -4.49 6.65 3.83
CA PHE A 14 -3.08 6.49 3.47
C PHE A 14 -2.23 6.48 4.74
N TYR A 15 -1.13 5.75 4.71
CA TYR A 15 -0.17 5.74 5.81
C TYR A 15 0.41 7.14 6.02
N VAL A 16 0.33 7.64 7.26
CA VAL A 16 0.96 8.90 7.68
C VAL A 16 1.93 8.62 8.84
N PRO A 17 3.24 8.86 8.68
CA PRO A 17 4.21 8.66 9.75
C PRO A 17 3.85 9.43 11.02
N GLY A 18 4.02 8.79 12.19
CA GLY A 18 3.75 9.40 13.50
C GLY A 18 2.26 9.54 13.86
N ARG A 19 1.34 9.14 12.98
CA ARG A 19 -0.09 9.02 13.31
C ARG A 19 -0.45 7.59 13.65
N TYR A 20 -1.51 7.43 14.43
CA TYR A 20 -2.08 6.14 14.74
C TYR A 20 -3.58 6.26 14.96
N SER A 21 -4.25 5.13 14.77
CA SER A 21 -5.69 5.02 14.99
C SER A 21 -5.96 4.90 16.48
N GLN A 22 -7.12 5.39 16.91
CA GLN A 22 -7.61 5.15 18.27
C GLN A 22 -8.15 3.74 18.41
N GLU A 23 -8.29 3.26 19.65
CA GLU A 23 -9.03 2.02 19.91
C GLU A 23 -10.49 2.12 19.40
N PRO A 24 -11.07 1.02 18.91
CA PRO A 24 -10.54 -0.36 18.90
C PRO A 24 -9.63 -0.70 17.71
N TRP A 25 -9.38 0.25 16.79
CA TRP A 25 -8.66 -0.01 15.53
C TRP A 25 -7.18 -0.28 15.73
N LEU A 26 -6.59 0.30 16.77
CA LEU A 26 -5.19 0.06 17.14
C LEU A 26 -4.94 -1.43 17.40
N SER A 27 -5.75 -2.05 18.26
CA SER A 27 -5.56 -3.46 18.65
C SER A 27 -6.21 -4.47 17.71
N ASN A 28 -7.30 -4.11 17.03
CA ASN A 28 -8.17 -5.09 16.36
C ASN A 28 -8.26 -4.96 14.84
N ALA A 29 -7.44 -4.13 14.18
CA ALA A 29 -7.57 -3.93 12.73
C ALA A 29 -7.36 -5.22 11.91
N ALA A 30 -6.40 -6.08 12.27
CA ALA A 30 -6.17 -7.35 11.57
C ALA A 30 -7.36 -8.31 11.73
N SER A 31 -7.87 -8.48 12.96
CA SER A 31 -9.04 -9.31 13.23
C SER A 31 -10.30 -8.75 12.57
N ALA A 32 -10.44 -7.42 12.52
CA ALA A 32 -11.52 -6.76 11.78
C ALA A 32 -11.44 -7.04 10.28
N TRP A 33 -10.24 -7.08 9.69
CA TRP A 33 -10.06 -7.47 8.30
C TRP A 33 -10.54 -8.91 8.06
N ILE A 34 -10.14 -9.85 8.92
CA ILE A 34 -10.55 -11.26 8.85
C ILE A 34 -12.07 -11.40 8.98
N LEU A 35 -12.69 -10.67 9.92
CA LEU A 35 -14.15 -10.60 10.04
C LEU A 35 -14.79 -10.06 8.75
N GLY A 36 -14.23 -9.00 8.17
CA GLY A 36 -14.69 -8.46 6.90
C GLY A 36 -14.66 -9.47 5.76
N GLN A 37 -13.69 -10.38 5.77
CA GLN A 37 -13.64 -11.50 4.83
C GLN A 37 -14.80 -12.47 5.02
N GLN A 38 -15.06 -12.88 6.25
CA GLN A 38 -16.16 -13.80 6.60
C GLN A 38 -17.53 -13.20 6.24
N LEU A 39 -17.69 -11.89 6.43
CA LEU A 39 -18.90 -11.14 6.12
C LEU A 39 -19.04 -10.75 4.64
N GLN A 40 -18.05 -11.08 3.80
CA GLN A 40 -18.00 -10.67 2.39
C GLN A 40 -18.16 -9.14 2.19
N ALA A 41 -17.53 -8.35 3.07
CA ALA A 41 -17.62 -6.89 3.09
C ALA A 41 -16.31 -6.25 2.57
N PRO A 42 -16.09 -6.12 1.24
CA PRO A 42 -14.81 -5.69 0.68
C PRO A 42 -14.41 -4.26 1.06
N ALA A 43 -15.37 -3.34 1.14
CA ALA A 43 -15.11 -1.97 1.58
C ALA A 43 -14.64 -1.90 3.05
N PHE A 44 -15.23 -2.74 3.91
CA PHE A 44 -14.81 -2.85 5.31
C PHE A 44 -13.42 -3.49 5.43
N GLN A 45 -13.15 -4.56 4.67
CA GLN A 45 -11.82 -5.17 4.61
C GLN A 45 -10.78 -4.12 4.21
N ARG A 46 -11.05 -3.34 3.16
CA ARG A 46 -10.13 -2.31 2.69
C ARG A 46 -9.88 -1.24 3.75
N TYR A 47 -10.93 -0.79 4.41
CA TYR A 47 -10.79 0.12 5.54
C TYR A 47 -9.95 -0.50 6.67
N ALA A 48 -10.26 -1.73 7.10
CA ALA A 48 -9.54 -2.42 8.15
C ALA A 48 -8.05 -2.63 7.82
N LEU A 49 -7.71 -2.97 6.57
CA LEU A 49 -6.32 -3.07 6.13
C LEU A 49 -5.61 -1.73 6.26
N SER A 50 -6.24 -0.62 5.86
CA SER A 50 -5.64 0.70 5.98
C SER A 50 -5.33 1.09 7.43
N GLN A 51 -6.23 0.74 8.36
CA GLN A 51 -6.01 0.93 9.79
C GLN A 51 -4.86 0.03 10.28
N PHE A 52 -4.79 -1.21 9.81
CA PHE A 52 -3.71 -2.13 10.18
C PHE A 52 -2.34 -1.60 9.73
N VAL A 53 -2.21 -1.19 8.45
CA VAL A 53 -0.99 -0.59 7.90
C VAL A 53 -0.57 0.67 8.68
N GLN A 54 -1.53 1.49 9.09
CA GLN A 54 -1.26 2.70 9.88
C GLN A 54 -0.67 2.39 11.26
N ASN A 55 -1.09 1.28 11.88
CA ASN A 55 -0.81 0.98 13.28
C ASN A 55 0.27 -0.08 13.48
N CYS A 56 0.66 -0.83 12.44
CA CYS A 56 1.41 -2.08 12.58
C CYS A 56 2.77 -1.97 13.29
N ALA A 57 3.39 -0.78 13.31
CA ALA A 57 4.67 -0.54 13.98
C ALA A 57 4.58 -0.26 15.49
N ILE A 58 3.39 0.04 16.00
CA ILE A 58 3.18 0.41 17.41
C ILE A 58 2.40 -0.65 18.19
N VAL A 59 2.00 -1.74 17.54
CA VAL A 59 1.36 -2.86 18.22
C VAL A 59 2.41 -3.58 19.08
N THR A 60 2.17 -3.71 20.38
CA THR A 60 3.14 -4.26 21.34
C THR A 60 3.49 -5.72 21.06
N ILE A 61 2.51 -6.51 20.64
CA ILE A 61 2.69 -7.88 20.14
C ILE A 61 1.86 -7.96 18.87
N GLY A 62 2.51 -8.00 17.71
CA GLY A 62 1.76 -7.96 16.47
C GLY A 62 0.97 -9.25 16.20
N PRO A 63 -0.16 -9.17 15.46
CA PRO A 63 -1.05 -10.30 15.19
C PRO A 63 -0.50 -11.26 14.13
N TRP A 64 0.81 -11.34 13.96
CA TRP A 64 1.47 -11.95 12.80
C TRP A 64 1.18 -13.45 12.67
N ALA A 65 1.28 -14.19 13.79
CA ALA A 65 0.96 -15.61 13.82
C ALA A 65 -0.52 -15.87 13.50
N GLU A 66 -1.41 -15.04 14.04
CA GLU A 66 -2.84 -15.14 13.76
C GLU A 66 -3.15 -14.87 12.27
N ILE A 67 -2.51 -13.86 11.67
CA ILE A 67 -2.64 -13.58 10.23
C ILE A 67 -2.11 -14.77 9.42
N GLU A 68 -0.98 -15.36 9.83
CA GLU A 68 -0.41 -16.52 9.13
C GLU A 68 -1.36 -17.73 9.12
N GLU A 69 -2.07 -17.95 10.23
CA GLU A 69 -2.99 -19.06 10.43
C GLU A 69 -4.35 -18.82 9.75
N LYS A 70 -4.94 -17.63 9.95
CA LYS A 70 -6.35 -17.37 9.63
C LYS A 70 -6.58 -16.65 8.30
N ALA A 71 -5.62 -15.85 7.82
CA ALA A 71 -5.80 -15.12 6.57
C ALA A 71 -5.39 -15.98 5.36
N PRO A 72 -6.15 -15.97 4.25
CA PRO A 72 -5.77 -16.70 3.03
C PRO A 72 -4.39 -16.29 2.53
N SER A 73 -3.63 -17.26 2.01
CA SER A 73 -2.23 -17.09 1.58
C SER A 73 -2.01 -15.97 0.57
N GLN A 74 -3.01 -15.67 -0.26
CA GLN A 74 -2.95 -14.65 -1.31
C GLN A 74 -3.76 -13.39 -0.97
N SER A 75 -4.25 -13.28 0.26
CA SER A 75 -5.01 -12.10 0.68
C SER A 75 -4.13 -10.86 0.82
N PRO A 76 -4.71 -9.65 0.64
CA PRO A 76 -4.03 -8.39 0.87
C PRO A 76 -3.40 -8.28 2.26
N LEU A 77 -4.13 -8.71 3.30
CA LEU A 77 -3.62 -8.72 4.68
C LEU A 77 -2.41 -9.64 4.82
N ARG A 78 -2.48 -10.85 4.25
CA ARG A 78 -1.38 -11.81 4.30
C ARG A 78 -0.15 -11.31 3.56
N ARG A 79 -0.33 -10.73 2.37
CA ARG A 79 0.76 -10.13 1.58
C ARG A 79 1.47 -9.03 2.36
N PHE A 80 0.71 -8.04 2.86
CA PHE A 80 1.29 -6.97 3.67
C PHE A 80 2.03 -7.51 4.89
N SER A 81 1.40 -8.42 5.65
CA SER A 81 1.98 -9.03 6.83
C SER A 81 3.26 -9.79 6.52
N ASP A 82 3.29 -10.59 5.46
CA ASP A 82 4.47 -11.38 5.09
C ASP A 82 5.64 -10.45 4.73
N HIS A 83 5.40 -9.35 4.00
CA HIS A 83 6.42 -8.36 3.70
C HIS A 83 6.88 -7.57 4.93
N TRP A 84 5.96 -7.18 5.82
CA TRP A 84 6.28 -6.52 7.08
C TRP A 84 7.16 -7.39 7.98
N VAL A 85 6.78 -8.65 8.15
CA VAL A 85 7.49 -9.66 8.95
C VAL A 85 8.88 -9.92 8.36
N ALA A 86 8.98 -10.12 7.04
CA ALA A 86 10.26 -10.33 6.38
C ALA A 86 11.20 -9.13 6.54
N TRP A 87 10.68 -7.92 6.36
CA TRP A 87 11.44 -6.67 6.47
C TRP A 87 11.95 -6.43 7.91
N ASN A 88 11.09 -6.55 8.92
CA ASN A 88 11.51 -6.37 10.32
C ASN A 88 12.41 -7.50 10.81
N SER A 89 12.15 -8.74 10.43
CA SER A 89 13.04 -9.86 10.80
C SER A 89 14.44 -9.67 10.23
N TRP A 90 14.58 -9.06 9.05
CA TRP A 90 15.89 -8.71 8.49
C TRP A 90 16.54 -7.56 9.27
N LEU A 91 15.80 -6.50 9.59
CA LEU A 91 16.31 -5.35 10.37
C LEU A 91 16.77 -5.73 11.78
N CYS A 92 16.07 -6.64 12.45
CA CYS A 92 16.45 -7.11 13.79
C CYS A 92 17.77 -7.89 13.79
N GLY A 93 18.22 -8.38 12.64
CA GLY A 93 19.43 -9.17 12.52
C GLY A 93 19.30 -10.58 13.13
N PRO A 94 20.43 -11.27 13.34
CA PRO A 94 20.43 -12.63 13.89
C PRO A 94 20.00 -12.63 15.37
N GLY A 95 18.99 -13.41 15.71
CA GLY A 95 18.51 -13.55 17.09
C GLY A 95 17.04 -14.03 17.17
N ILE A 96 16.58 -14.31 18.39
CA ILE A 96 15.15 -14.56 18.64
C ILE A 96 14.44 -13.22 18.77
N ASN A 97 13.34 -13.05 18.03
CA ASN A 97 12.48 -11.86 18.00
C ASN A 97 11.01 -12.29 17.82
N GLU A 98 10.07 -11.34 17.83
CA GLU A 98 8.63 -11.62 17.69
C GLU A 98 8.25 -12.33 16.39
N TYR A 99 9.12 -12.26 15.37
CA TYR A 99 8.93 -12.86 14.05
C TYR A 99 9.50 -14.29 13.97
N THR A 100 10.19 -14.74 15.02
CA THR A 100 10.85 -16.05 15.03
C THR A 100 9.83 -17.17 14.93
N GLY A 101 10.07 -18.09 13.99
CA GLY A 101 9.16 -19.21 13.72
C GLY A 101 8.10 -18.93 12.65
N LEU A 102 7.87 -17.66 12.29
CA LEU A 102 6.96 -17.32 11.21
C LEU A 102 7.55 -17.69 9.84
N LYS A 103 6.70 -18.12 8.91
CA LYS A 103 7.12 -18.53 7.56
C LYS A 103 7.76 -17.37 6.80
N ALA A 104 7.21 -16.17 6.95
CA ALA A 104 7.67 -14.97 6.26
C ALA A 104 9.04 -14.47 6.75
N ALA A 105 9.43 -14.79 8.00
CA ALA A 105 10.74 -14.44 8.54
C ALA A 105 11.91 -15.26 7.92
N LYS A 106 11.60 -16.27 7.10
CA LYS A 106 12.63 -17.14 6.50
C LYS A 106 13.44 -16.37 5.43
N PRO A 107 14.79 -16.34 5.52
CA PRO A 107 15.66 -15.50 4.67
C PRO A 107 15.49 -15.69 3.15
N ARG A 108 15.04 -16.87 2.70
CA ARG A 108 14.87 -17.19 1.28
C ARG A 108 13.77 -16.40 0.58
N LEU A 109 12.85 -15.79 1.33
CA LEU A 109 11.76 -14.99 0.76
C LEU A 109 12.19 -13.54 0.49
N TRP A 110 13.15 -13.02 1.27
CA TRP A 110 13.60 -11.63 1.17
C TRP A 110 14.59 -11.39 0.02
N SER A 111 15.39 -12.41 -0.36
CA SER A 111 16.40 -12.26 -1.41
C SER A 111 15.85 -11.98 -2.83
N LYS A 112 14.53 -12.06 -3.02
CA LYS A 112 13.85 -11.77 -4.30
C LYS A 112 12.99 -10.50 -4.29
N ALA A 113 12.74 -9.88 -3.14
CA ALA A 113 11.83 -8.74 -2.99
C ALA A 113 12.53 -7.60 -2.23
N SER A 114 13.14 -6.69 -2.99
CA SER A 114 13.58 -5.34 -2.60
C SER A 114 14.02 -5.13 -1.13
N ALA A 115 15.31 -5.24 -0.90
CA ALA A 115 15.98 -5.04 0.38
C ALA A 115 15.90 -3.63 1.04
N ALA A 116 14.95 -2.74 0.73
CA ALA A 116 15.11 -1.34 1.18
C ALA A 116 13.86 -0.50 1.52
N SER A 117 12.63 -0.87 1.17
CA SER A 117 11.48 0.02 1.39
C SER A 117 10.56 -0.48 2.49
N ASP A 118 10.16 0.45 3.37
CA ASP A 118 9.11 0.26 4.38
C ASP A 118 7.79 -0.10 3.66
N PRO A 119 7.21 -1.29 3.88
CA PRO A 119 5.98 -1.70 3.20
C PRO A 119 4.81 -0.72 3.39
N ARG A 120 4.78 0.04 4.49
CA ARG A 120 3.68 0.96 4.78
C ARG A 120 3.62 2.14 3.82
N THR A 121 4.73 2.47 3.14
CA THR A 121 4.76 3.60 2.21
C THR A 121 4.11 3.28 0.87
N LEU A 122 3.84 2.01 0.58
CA LEU A 122 3.15 1.62 -0.64
C LEU A 122 1.65 1.92 -0.53
N ASP A 123 1.06 2.28 -1.67
CA ASP A 123 -0.37 2.50 -1.73
C ASP A 123 -1.18 1.25 -1.37
N LEU A 124 -2.35 1.45 -0.77
CA LEU A 124 -3.18 0.35 -0.32
C LEU A 124 -3.55 -0.63 -1.45
N ASP A 125 -3.72 -0.11 -2.68
CA ASP A 125 -3.98 -0.91 -3.88
C ASP A 125 -2.89 -1.92 -4.20
N HIS A 126 -1.63 -1.63 -3.84
CA HIS A 126 -0.51 -2.56 -4.01
C HIS A 126 -0.85 -3.94 -3.46
N TRP A 127 -1.44 -4.00 -2.26
CA TRP A 127 -1.75 -5.24 -1.56
C TRP A 127 -2.92 -6.01 -2.19
N TYR A 128 -3.84 -5.30 -2.83
CA TYR A 128 -4.98 -5.88 -3.54
C TYR A 128 -4.63 -6.38 -4.94
N GLU A 129 -3.58 -5.83 -5.54
CA GLU A 129 -3.13 -6.19 -6.88
C GLU A 129 -2.09 -7.31 -6.91
N ARG A 130 -1.74 -7.79 -8.12
CA ARG A 130 -0.75 -8.85 -8.31
C ARG A 130 0.65 -8.43 -7.86
N CYS A 131 0.97 -7.14 -7.97
CA CYS A 131 2.24 -6.57 -7.51
C CYS A 131 2.43 -6.72 -5.99
N GLY A 132 1.37 -6.84 -5.19
CA GLY A 132 1.47 -7.08 -3.75
C GLY A 132 2.18 -8.38 -3.36
N ALA A 133 2.29 -9.35 -4.27
CA ALA A 133 3.07 -10.56 -4.04
C ALA A 133 4.59 -10.31 -4.13
N LEU A 134 5.02 -9.29 -4.88
CA LEU A 134 6.42 -8.98 -5.17
C LEU A 134 6.64 -7.47 -5.12
N ILE A 135 7.18 -6.96 -4.01
CA ILE A 135 7.57 -5.56 -3.92
C ILE A 135 8.72 -5.32 -4.92
N SER A 136 8.45 -4.51 -5.93
CA SER A 136 9.42 -4.02 -6.90
C SER A 136 9.51 -2.49 -6.79
N ARG A 137 10.74 -1.96 -6.91
CA ARG A 137 11.00 -0.51 -6.93
C ARG A 137 10.41 0.22 -8.14
N GLN A 138 9.85 -0.51 -9.10
CA GLN A 138 9.23 0.01 -10.33
C GLN A 138 7.71 -0.16 -10.30
N CYS A 139 7.13 -0.48 -9.14
CA CYS A 139 5.70 -0.63 -9.00
C CYS A 139 5.02 0.75 -9.10
N SER A 140 3.97 0.87 -9.91
CA SER A 140 3.15 2.10 -10.03
C SER A 140 2.38 2.47 -8.74
N HIS A 141 2.34 1.55 -7.77
CA HIS A 141 1.81 1.79 -6.43
C HIS A 141 2.86 2.31 -5.44
N ASP A 142 4.13 2.46 -5.86
CA ASP A 142 5.13 3.20 -5.12
C ASP A 142 4.88 4.71 -5.31
N PRO A 143 4.68 5.50 -4.23
CA PRO A 143 4.42 6.93 -4.36
C PRO A 143 5.51 7.70 -5.12
N ILE A 144 6.77 7.27 -5.03
CA ILE A 144 7.89 7.91 -5.72
C ILE A 144 7.75 7.68 -7.23
N VAL A 145 7.48 6.44 -7.63
CA VAL A 145 7.28 6.07 -9.05
C VAL A 145 6.08 6.83 -9.61
N ARG A 146 4.98 6.92 -8.87
CA ARG A 146 3.82 7.68 -9.31
C ARG A 146 4.10 9.17 -9.46
N GLN A 147 4.81 9.78 -8.50
CA GLN A 147 5.21 11.19 -8.60
C GLN A 147 6.08 11.42 -9.84
N GLN A 148 7.03 10.52 -10.12
CA GLN A 148 7.86 10.59 -11.31
C GLN A 148 7.03 10.45 -12.61
N GLU A 149 6.05 9.54 -12.64
CA GLU A 149 5.15 9.38 -13.79
C GLU A 149 4.25 10.61 -14.00
N GLU A 150 3.73 11.19 -12.92
CA GLU A 150 2.92 12.42 -12.98
C GLU A 150 3.76 13.61 -13.45
N GLU A 151 4.98 13.77 -12.95
CA GLU A 151 5.92 14.81 -13.39
C GLU A 151 6.29 14.62 -14.86
N TYR A 152 6.62 13.39 -15.28
CA TYR A 152 6.87 13.08 -16.68
C TYR A 152 5.68 13.45 -17.58
N LYS A 153 4.46 13.07 -17.19
CA LYS A 153 3.22 13.43 -17.91
C LYS A 153 3.04 14.95 -17.95
N ARG A 154 3.30 15.68 -16.87
CA ARG A 154 3.20 17.15 -16.85
C ARG A 154 4.22 17.80 -17.78
N LEU A 155 5.42 17.26 -17.89
CA LEU A 155 6.47 17.79 -18.76
C LEU A 155 6.19 17.48 -20.24
N HIS A 156 5.67 16.29 -20.55
CA HIS A 156 5.52 15.82 -21.94
C HIS A 156 4.11 15.98 -22.53
N ASN A 157 3.08 16.20 -21.70
CA ASN A 157 1.72 16.54 -22.13
C ASN A 157 1.43 18.05 -22.01
N ARG A 158 2.45 18.91 -22.00
CA ARG A 158 2.21 20.32 -22.32
C ARG A 158 1.71 20.37 -23.74
N SER A 159 0.40 20.55 -23.92
CA SER A 159 -0.14 21.03 -25.19
C SER A 159 0.70 22.26 -25.58
N PRO A 160 1.21 22.34 -26.83
CA PRO A 160 1.86 23.55 -27.27
C PRO A 160 0.93 24.74 -27.01
N PRO A 161 1.45 25.91 -26.62
CA PRO A 161 0.62 27.10 -26.43
C PRO A 161 -0.27 27.30 -27.66
N LEU A 162 -1.55 27.62 -27.46
CA LEU A 162 -2.51 27.89 -28.55
C LEU A 162 -1.97 28.90 -29.59
N GLU A 163 -1.09 29.80 -29.14
CA GLU A 163 -0.38 30.78 -29.97
C GLU A 163 0.47 30.16 -31.10
N TRP A 164 0.96 28.93 -30.94
CA TRP A 164 1.80 28.25 -31.94
C TRP A 164 1.02 27.79 -33.18
N GLY A 165 -0.30 27.70 -33.12
CA GLY A 165 -1.17 27.41 -34.28
C GLY A 165 -1.59 28.67 -35.04
N GLU A 166 -1.80 29.78 -34.33
CA GLU A 166 -2.31 31.03 -34.92
C GLU A 166 -1.28 31.74 -35.81
N GLU A 167 0.01 31.59 -35.52
CA GLU A 167 1.07 32.19 -36.34
C GLU A 167 1.18 31.53 -37.72
N TRP A 168 1.00 30.21 -37.80
CA TRP A 168 1.01 29.48 -39.07
C TRP A 168 -0.20 29.84 -39.94
N GLU A 169 -1.40 29.96 -39.35
CA GLU A 169 -2.61 30.39 -40.07
C GLU A 169 -2.52 31.85 -40.53
N ARG A 170 -1.98 32.75 -39.70
CA ARG A 170 -1.73 34.15 -40.08
C ARG A 170 -0.67 34.27 -41.19
N ALA A 171 0.38 33.45 -41.15
CA ALA A 171 1.41 33.42 -42.20
C ALA A 171 0.89 32.83 -43.52
N ALA A 172 0.05 31.78 -43.46
CA ALA A 172 -0.57 31.17 -44.63
C ALA A 172 -1.57 32.12 -45.32
N ASN A 173 -2.35 32.89 -44.55
CA ASN A 173 -3.30 33.86 -45.10
C ASN A 173 -2.63 35.12 -45.67
N ARG A 174 -1.44 35.51 -45.19
CA ARG A 174 -0.65 36.61 -45.78
C ARG A 174 -0.02 36.25 -47.12
N ARG A 175 0.23 34.97 -47.41
CA ARG A 175 0.78 34.50 -48.70
C ARG A 175 -0.28 34.29 -49.78
N ARG A 176 -1.57 34.42 -49.44
CA ARG A 176 -2.71 34.28 -50.37
C ARG A 176 -3.33 35.62 -50.79
N ARG A 177 -2.77 36.75 -50.35
CA ARG A 177 -3.09 38.10 -50.83
C ARG A 177 -1.91 38.64 -51.60
#